data_AF-A0A2E8AKI7-F1
#
_entry.id   AF-A0A2E8AKI7-F1
#
_cell.length_a   1.000
_cell.length_b   1.000
_cell.length_c   1.000
_cell.angle_alpha   90.00
_cell.angle_beta   90.00
_cell.angle_gamma   90.00
#
_symmetry.space_group_name_H-M   'P 1'
#
loop_
_entity.id
_entity.type
_entity.pdbx_description
1 polymer ?
#
loop_
_entity_poly.entity_id
_entity_poly.type
_entity_poly.pdbx_seq_one_letter_code
_entity_poly.pdbx_strand_id
1 'polypeptide(L)'
;MRRPEIEGFISISPPANMYDFNFLAPCPSSGIILHGEDDKVVPKDDILRLVEKLQTQRNINIDYKNIAGANHFFENKTEKLINEVSKYLDTRLIGPDF
;
A
#
# COMPACT_ATOMS: atom_id res chain seq x y z
N MET A 1 5.21 12.21 -4.50
CA MET A 1 5.01 12.82 -3.16
C MET A 1 5.72 14.17 -3.14
N ARG A 2 4.98 15.29 -3.11
CA ARG A 2 5.56 16.66 -3.24
C ARG A 2 5.51 17.47 -1.93
N ARG A 3 5.09 16.84 -0.83
CA ARG A 3 4.79 17.47 0.45
C ARG A 3 5.66 16.81 1.52
N PRO A 4 6.74 17.47 1.99
CA PRO A 4 7.70 16.87 2.92
C PRO A 4 7.10 16.54 4.30
N GLU A 5 6.00 17.18 4.67
CA GLU A 5 5.28 16.92 5.92
C GLU A 5 4.47 15.60 5.92
N ILE A 6 4.37 14.92 4.77
CA ILE A 6 3.67 13.64 4.70
C ILE A 6 4.65 12.52 5.08
N GLU A 7 4.50 11.99 6.29
CA GLU A 7 5.43 11.00 6.86
C GLU A 7 5.00 9.54 6.66
N GLY A 8 3.82 9.31 6.09
CA GLY A 8 3.32 7.98 5.79
C GLY A 8 2.19 7.96 4.76
N PHE A 9 1.95 6.80 4.16
CA PHE A 9 0.82 6.61 3.26
C PHE A 9 0.18 5.23 3.43
N ILE A 10 -1.10 5.15 3.04
CA ILE A 10 -1.85 3.91 2.87
C ILE A 10 -2.41 3.96 1.45
N SER A 11 -2.07 2.96 0.63
CA SER A 11 -2.55 2.84 -0.75
C SER A 11 -3.40 1.58 -0.87
N ILE A 12 -4.65 1.72 -1.32
CA ILE A 12 -5.62 0.64 -1.41
C ILE A 12 -5.95 0.42 -2.89
N SER A 13 -5.68 -0.79 -3.38
CA SER A 13 -5.81 -1.21 -4.78
C SER A 13 -5.32 -0.17 -5.80
N PRO A 14 -4.07 0.33 -5.68
CA PRO A 14 -3.58 1.35 -6.59
C PRO A 14 -3.61 0.85 -8.04
N PRO A 15 -4.09 1.65 -9.00
CA PRO A 15 -4.19 1.28 -10.42
C PRO A 15 -2.82 1.26 -11.14
N ALA A 16 -1.91 0.38 -10.70
CA ALA A 16 -0.52 0.27 -11.19
C ALA A 16 -0.41 -0.15 -12.66
N ASN A 17 -1.48 -0.73 -13.21
CA ASN A 17 -1.60 -1.07 -14.62
C ASN A 17 -2.04 0.11 -15.51
N MET A 18 -2.65 1.15 -14.92
CA MET A 18 -3.20 2.29 -15.68
C MET A 18 -2.35 3.55 -15.55
N TYR A 19 -1.66 3.73 -14.42
CA TYR A 19 -0.88 4.94 -14.15
C TYR A 19 0.56 4.62 -13.84
N ASP A 20 1.44 5.56 -14.22
CA ASP A 20 2.86 5.47 -13.91
C ASP A 20 3.15 5.94 -12.48
N PHE A 21 3.60 5.01 -11.62
CA PHE A 21 4.03 5.28 -10.25
C PHE A 21 5.53 5.62 -10.13
N ASN A 22 6.23 5.89 -11.23
CA ASN A 22 7.64 6.31 -11.22
C ASN A 22 7.91 7.57 -10.38
N PHE A 23 6.89 8.41 -10.15
CA PHE A 23 6.99 9.58 -9.26
C PHE A 23 7.24 9.21 -7.78
N LEU A 24 7.13 7.93 -7.42
CA LEU A 24 7.49 7.37 -6.12
C LEU A 24 8.92 6.79 -6.10
N ALA A 25 9.80 7.19 -7.02
CA ALA A 25 11.20 6.77 -7.02
C ALA A 25 12.14 7.99 -7.03
N PRO A 26 12.73 8.39 -5.87
CA PRO A 26 12.55 7.81 -4.54
C PRO A 26 11.23 8.24 -3.86
N CYS A 27 10.59 7.31 -3.16
CA CYS A 27 9.44 7.55 -2.31
C CYS A 27 9.96 8.13 -0.99
N PRO A 28 9.45 9.29 -0.56
CA PRO A 28 9.99 9.98 0.62
C PRO A 28 9.51 9.39 1.95
N SER A 29 8.53 8.47 1.94
CA SER A 29 7.83 8.05 3.15
C SER A 29 7.61 6.54 3.14
N SER A 30 7.65 5.93 4.32
CA SER A 30 7.22 4.54 4.53
C SER A 30 5.70 4.43 4.38
N GLY A 31 5.20 3.25 4.05
CA GLY A 31 3.77 3.09 3.79
C GLY A 31 3.33 1.64 3.68
N ILE A 32 2.02 1.44 3.51
CA ILE A 32 1.43 0.13 3.21
C ILE A 32 0.66 0.18 1.89
N ILE A 33 0.77 -0.88 1.11
CA ILE A 33 -0.06 -1.15 -0.06
C ILE A 33 -0.97 -2.35 0.27
N LEU A 34 -2.28 -2.15 0.18
CA LEU A 34 -3.27 -3.22 0.33
C LEU A 34 -3.90 -3.52 -1.03
N HIS A 35 -4.04 -4.81 -1.35
CA HIS A 35 -4.57 -5.27 -2.62
C HIS A 35 -5.48 -6.47 -2.42
N GLY A 36 -6.50 -6.60 -3.27
CA GLY A 36 -7.40 -7.74 -3.26
C GLY A 36 -6.85 -8.90 -4.09
N GLU A 37 -6.88 -10.11 -3.52
CA GLU A 37 -6.37 -11.30 -4.21
C GLU A 37 -7.09 -11.59 -5.53
N ASP A 38 -8.39 -11.33 -5.59
CA ASP A 38 -9.27 -11.54 -6.75
C ASP A 38 -9.55 -10.22 -7.50
N ASP A 39 -8.67 -9.23 -7.38
CA ASP A 39 -8.79 -7.98 -8.11
C ASP A 39 -8.62 -8.23 -9.62
N LYS A 40 -9.71 -8.00 -10.37
CA LYS A 40 -9.76 -8.13 -11.84
C LYS A 40 -9.52 -6.80 -12.56
N VAL A 41 -9.47 -5.69 -11.84
CA VAL A 41 -9.24 -4.34 -12.39
C VAL A 41 -7.74 -4.05 -12.42
N VAL A 42 -7.04 -4.41 -11.34
CA VAL A 42 -5.59 -4.30 -11.21
C VAL A 42 -5.01 -5.70 -11.00
N PRO A 43 -4.40 -6.31 -12.03
CA PRO A 43 -3.79 -7.63 -11.91
C PRO A 43 -2.71 -7.67 -10.83
N LYS A 44 -2.63 -8.81 -10.13
CA LYS A 44 -1.67 -9.04 -9.04
C LYS A 44 -0.22 -8.75 -9.46
N ASP A 45 0.17 -9.17 -10.66
CA ASP A 45 1.54 -8.98 -11.16
C ASP A 45 1.92 -7.50 -11.27
N ASP A 46 0.99 -6.64 -11.66
CA ASP A 46 1.25 -5.19 -11.77
C ASP A 46 1.46 -4.55 -10.40
N ILE A 47 0.71 -5.00 -9.40
CA ILE A 47 0.91 -4.58 -8.01
C ILE A 47 2.24 -5.09 -7.44
N LEU A 48 2.58 -6.35 -7.68
CA LEU A 48 3.83 -6.91 -7.17
C LEU A 48 5.05 -6.19 -7.76
N ARG A 49 5.03 -5.87 -9.06
CA ARG A 49 6.10 -5.05 -9.67
C ARG A 49 6.22 -3.67 -9.02
N LEU A 50 5.09 -3.02 -8.70
CA LEU A 50 5.10 -1.75 -7.98
C LEU A 50 5.71 -1.91 -6.57
N VAL A 51 5.25 -2.91 -5.81
CA VAL A 51 5.74 -3.19 -4.45
C VAL A 51 7.24 -3.47 -4.45
N GLU A 52 7.71 -4.37 -5.31
CA GLU A 52 9.13 -4.70 -5.46
C GLU A 52 9.95 -3.44 -5.77
N LYS A 53 9.49 -2.63 -6.72
CA LYS A 53 10.16 -1.37 -7.07
C LYS A 53 10.28 -0.42 -5.88
N LEU A 54 9.24 -0.27 -5.06
CA LEU A 54 9.29 0.59 -3.88
C LEU A 54 10.15 0.00 -2.76
N GLN A 55 10.12 -1.32 -2.56
CA GLN A 55 10.93 -2.01 -1.54
C GLN A 55 12.44 -1.97 -1.83
N THR A 56 12.86 -1.79 -3.09
CA THR A 56 14.29 -1.62 -3.42
C THR A 56 14.89 -0.29 -2.94
N GLN A 57 14.05 0.66 -2.52
CA GLN A 57 14.49 2.00 -2.17
C GLN A 57 15.00 2.06 -0.73
N ARG A 58 16.12 2.73 -0.54
CA ARG A 58 16.74 2.87 0.79
C ARG A 58 15.93 3.87 1.64
N ASN A 59 15.99 3.69 2.96
CA ASN A 59 15.44 4.59 3.99
C ASN A 59 13.90 4.62 4.11
N ILE A 60 13.19 3.69 3.47
CA ILE A 60 11.74 3.52 3.64
C ILE A 60 11.40 2.05 3.86
N ASN A 61 10.31 1.81 4.59
CA ASN A 61 9.70 0.50 4.73
C ASN A 61 8.36 0.50 3.98
N ILE A 62 8.19 -0.48 3.08
CA ILE A 62 6.98 -0.63 2.28
C ILE A 62 6.35 -1.97 2.63
N ASP A 63 5.26 -1.90 3.38
CA ASP A 63 4.44 -3.06 3.72
C ASP A 63 3.51 -3.38 2.56
N TYR A 64 3.28 -4.68 2.34
CA TYR A 64 2.31 -5.15 1.36
C TYR A 64 1.36 -6.16 2.00
N LYS A 65 0.06 -5.94 1.80
CA LYS A 65 -0.99 -6.84 2.26
C LYS A 65 -1.90 -7.26 1.12
N ASN A 66 -1.88 -8.56 0.83
CA ASN A 66 -2.86 -9.19 -0.05
C ASN A 66 -4.04 -9.72 0.78
N ILE A 67 -5.26 -9.26 0.49
CA ILE A 67 -6.48 -9.66 1.22
C ILE A 67 -7.15 -10.81 0.47
N ALA A 68 -7.14 -11.99 1.10
CA ALA A 68 -7.64 -13.21 0.50
C ALA A 68 -9.13 -13.13 0.12
N GLY A 69 -9.43 -13.52 -1.11
CA GLY A 69 -10.78 -13.51 -1.68
C GLY A 69 -11.41 -12.12 -1.84
N ALA A 70 -10.63 -11.03 -1.81
CA ALA A 70 -11.13 -9.68 -2.02
C ALA A 70 -10.98 -9.26 -3.50
N ASN A 71 -12.02 -8.68 -4.08
CA ASN A 71 -11.95 -8.02 -5.38
C ASN A 71 -11.44 -6.57 -5.23
N HIS A 72 -11.38 -5.84 -6.35
CA HIS A 72 -10.94 -4.43 -6.37
C HIS A 72 -11.68 -3.54 -5.36
N PHE A 73 -12.97 -3.81 -5.17
CA PHE A 73 -13.88 -3.03 -4.34
C PHE A 73 -13.95 -3.53 -2.88
N PHE A 74 -13.27 -4.63 -2.56
CA PHE A 74 -13.33 -5.31 -1.28
C PHE A 74 -14.77 -5.66 -0.83
N GLU A 75 -15.66 -5.96 -1.78
CA GLU A 75 -17.04 -6.37 -1.48
C GLU A 75 -17.06 -7.57 -0.52
N ASN A 76 -17.87 -7.47 0.55
CA ASN A 76 -17.93 -8.47 1.63
C ASN A 76 -16.58 -8.71 2.36
N LYS A 77 -15.57 -7.86 2.14
CA LYS A 77 -14.25 -7.90 2.78
C LYS A 77 -13.84 -6.56 3.39
N THR A 78 -14.72 -5.55 3.39
CA THR A 78 -14.45 -4.21 3.94
C THR A 78 -13.99 -4.26 5.40
N GLU A 79 -14.58 -5.10 6.25
CA GLU A 79 -14.13 -5.26 7.64
C GLU A 79 -12.69 -5.77 7.72
N LYS A 80 -12.31 -6.74 6.86
CA LYS A 80 -10.92 -7.22 6.81
C LYS A 80 -9.97 -6.11 6.35
N LEU A 81 -10.37 -5.33 5.35
CA LEU A 81 -9.61 -4.17 4.88
C LEU A 81 -9.39 -3.17 6.01
N ILE A 82 -10.46 -2.78 6.70
CA ILE A 82 -10.40 -1.84 7.83
C ILE A 82 -9.49 -2.38 8.92
N ASN A 83 -9.60 -3.66 9.29
CA ASN A 83 -8.77 -4.25 10.32
C ASN A 83 -7.28 -4.21 9.99
N GLU A 84 -6.89 -4.48 8.73
CA GLU A 84 -5.49 -4.40 8.31
C GLU A 84 -4.98 -2.94 8.27
N VAL A 85 -5.82 -2.00 7.83
CA VAL A 85 -5.52 -0.57 7.87
C VAL A 85 -5.32 -0.07 9.31
N SER A 86 -6.25 -0.39 10.20
CA SER A 86 -6.17 -0.01 11.62
C SER A 86 -4.94 -0.60 12.28
N LYS A 87 -4.65 -1.89 12.04
CA LYS A 87 -3.44 -2.54 12.55
C LYS A 87 -2.17 -1.82 12.08
N TYR A 88 -2.08 -1.46 10.80
CA TYR A 88 -0.94 -0.71 10.30
C TYR A 88 -0.83 0.66 10.97
N LEU A 89 -1.94 1.39 11.09
CA LEU A 89 -1.97 2.69 11.77
C LEU A 89 -1.53 2.59 13.23
N ASP A 90 -2.04 1.61 13.98
CA ASP A 90 -1.67 1.39 15.38
C ASP A 90 -0.15 1.16 15.49
N THR A 91 0.43 0.31 14.64
CA THR A 91 1.89 0.09 14.64
C THR A 91 2.70 1.34 14.32
N ARG A 92 2.17 2.24 13.48
CA ARG A 92 2.83 3.51 13.12
C ARG A 92 2.71 4.56 14.21
N LEU A 93 1.60 4.57 14.96
CA LEU A 93 1.34 5.52 16.04
C LEU A 93 2.06 5.14 17.35
N ILE A 94 2.44 3.87 17.52
CA ILE A 94 3.23 3.38 18.68
C ILE A 94 4.75 3.60 18.49
N GLY A 95 5.17 4.35 17.46
CA GLY A 95 6.58 4.71 17.23
C GLY A 95 7.21 5.48 18.40
N PRO A 96 8.55 5.54 18.49
CA PRO A 96 9.33 5.88 19.70
C PRO A 96 9.13 7.30 20.29
N ASP A 97 8.25 8.11 19.71
CA ASP A 97 8.01 9.50 20.07
C ASP A 97 6.65 9.73 20.78
N PHE A 98 6.04 8.67 21.33
CA PHE A 98 4.97 8.75 22.34
C PHE A 98 5.30 7.88 23.57
#